data_AF-A0A090AM41-F1
#
_entry.id   AF-A0A090AM41-F1
#
_cell.length_a   1.000
_cell.length_b   1.000
_cell.length_c   1.000
_cell.angle_alpha   90.00
_cell.angle_beta   90.00
_cell.angle_gamma   90.00
#
_symmetry.space_group_name_H-M   'P 1'
#
loop_
_entity.id
_entity.type
_entity.pdbx_description
1 polymer ?
#
loop_
_entity_poly.entity_id
_entity_poly.type
_entity_poly.pdbx_seq_one_letter_code
_entity_poly.pdbx_strand_id
1 'polypeptide(L)'
;MNDHNAYTINTGALFYALNSHRKSKNLTEIDNSLIASKLGILFALKTNGYVNFKTDLIQLNDAQLIALREILDQHFDANITEQIRTLVITSETVTTNNSGDTEHIISANSEKKSGLLGKIKGFFRNKSRVQERHV
;
A
#
# COMPACT_ATOMS: atom_id res chain seq x y z
N MET A 1 18.30 5.37 -20.41
CA MET A 1 17.33 4.42 -19.84
C MET A 1 16.40 5.26 -18.98
N ASN A 2 15.12 5.31 -19.29
CA ASN A 2 14.15 6.09 -18.50
C ASN A 2 13.71 5.21 -17.33
N ASP A 3 14.31 5.44 -16.17
CA ASP A 3 13.84 4.84 -14.92
C ASP A 3 12.44 5.40 -14.66
N HIS A 4 11.41 4.60 -14.94
CA HIS A 4 10.05 4.94 -14.57
C HIS A 4 9.93 4.77 -13.05
N ASN A 5 9.97 5.90 -12.33
CA ASN A 5 9.78 5.88 -10.89
C ASN A 5 8.40 5.29 -10.57
N ALA A 6 8.38 4.25 -9.74
CA ALA A 6 7.17 3.63 -9.23
C ALA A 6 6.98 3.99 -7.76
N TYR A 7 5.86 4.63 -7.46
CA TYR A 7 5.48 5.09 -6.14
C TYR A 7 4.45 4.15 -5.53
N THR A 8 4.73 3.63 -4.34
CA THR A 8 3.77 2.82 -3.61
C THR A 8 3.03 3.69 -2.60
N ILE A 9 1.70 3.66 -2.62
CA ILE A 9 0.83 4.41 -1.71
C ILE A 9 0.01 3.43 -0.88
N ASN A 10 0.02 3.63 0.44
CA ASN A 10 -0.92 2.96 1.35
C ASN A 10 -2.27 3.70 1.34
N THR A 11 -3.30 3.04 0.82
CA THR A 11 -4.64 3.65 0.65
C THR A 11 -5.33 3.90 1.99
N GLY A 12 -5.15 3.01 2.97
CA GLY A 12 -5.68 3.20 4.33
C GLY A 12 -5.11 4.45 4.99
N ALA A 13 -3.79 4.66 4.87
CA ALA A 13 -3.13 5.85 5.40
C ALA A 13 -3.57 7.13 4.67
N LEU A 14 -3.74 7.06 3.34
CA LEU A 14 -4.31 8.16 2.54
C LEU A 14 -5.72 8.53 3.03
N PHE A 15 -6.60 7.54 3.24
CA PHE A 15 -7.98 7.80 3.69
C PHE A 15 -8.01 8.37 5.10
N TYR A 16 -7.16 7.86 5.99
CA TYR A 16 -7.00 8.40 7.33
C TYR A 16 -6.56 9.86 7.31
N ALA A 17 -5.59 10.23 6.46
CA ALA A 17 -5.15 11.61 6.32
C ALA A 17 -6.27 12.53 5.80
N LEU A 18 -7.04 12.07 4.80
CA LEU A 18 -8.17 12.82 4.27
C LEU A 18 -9.24 13.07 5.34
N ASN A 19 -9.62 12.05 6.10
CA ASN A 19 -10.60 12.20 7.18
C ASN A 19 -10.07 13.03 8.35
N SER A 20 -8.78 12.95 8.67
CA SER A 20 -8.13 13.80 9.67
C SER A 20 -8.19 15.28 9.29
N HIS A 21 -7.96 15.61 8.02
CA HIS A 21 -8.09 16.97 7.51
C HIS A 21 -9.55 17.45 7.48
N ARG A 22 -10.50 16.57 7.18
CA ARG A 22 -11.93 16.91 7.30
C ARG A 22 -12.30 17.24 8.74
N LYS A 23 -11.84 16.43 9.70
CA LYS A 23 -12.03 16.66 11.13
C LYS A 23 -11.45 17.99 11.59
N SER A 24 -10.27 18.38 11.12
CA SER A 24 -9.67 19.69 11.48
C SER A 24 -10.49 20.88 10.96
N LYS A 25 -11.29 20.67 9.91
CA LYS A 25 -12.27 21.63 9.37
C LYS A 25 -13.69 21.47 9.96
N ASN A 26 -13.87 20.69 11.03
CA ASN A 26 -15.17 20.36 11.63
C ASN A 26 -16.16 19.69 10.67
N LEU A 27 -15.67 18.98 9.65
CA LEU A 27 -16.48 18.23 8.71
C LEU A 27 -16.60 16.76 9.16
N THR A 28 -17.74 16.15 8.87
CA THR A 28 -17.98 14.73 9.12
C THR A 28 -17.04 13.86 8.28
N GLU A 29 -16.59 12.75 8.86
CA GLU A 29 -15.81 11.74 8.14
C GLU A 29 -16.61 11.12 6.99
N ILE A 30 -15.88 10.66 5.98
CA ILE A 30 -16.44 9.90 4.86
C ILE A 30 -15.96 8.45 5.01
N ASP A 31 -16.86 7.51 4.75
CA ASP A 31 -16.53 6.09 4.71
C ASP A 31 -15.40 5.80 3.70
N ASN A 32 -14.44 4.97 4.08
CA ASN A 32 -13.28 4.62 3.25
C ASN A 32 -13.69 4.05 1.89
N SER A 33 -14.77 3.26 1.81
CA SER A 33 -15.26 2.69 0.55
C SER A 33 -15.80 3.77 -0.39
N LEU A 34 -16.39 4.84 0.16
CA LEU A 34 -16.86 6.00 -0.61
C LEU A 34 -15.68 6.85 -1.09
N ILE A 35 -14.66 7.06 -0.24
CA ILE A 35 -13.42 7.74 -0.64
C ILE A 35 -12.74 6.97 -1.79
N ALA A 36 -12.57 5.66 -1.64
CA ALA A 36 -11.96 4.79 -2.65
C ALA A 36 -12.73 4.84 -3.98
N SER A 37 -14.06 4.78 -3.93
CA SER A 37 -14.91 4.82 -5.12
C SER A 37 -14.83 6.19 -5.82
N LYS A 38 -14.90 7.29 -5.06
CA LYS A 38 -14.78 8.66 -5.59
C LYS A 38 -13.40 8.88 -6.22
N LEU A 39 -12.32 8.43 -5.57
CA LEU A 39 -10.97 8.50 -6.13
C LEU A 39 -10.84 7.70 -7.42
N GLY A 40 -11.31 6.46 -7.44
CA GLY A 40 -11.25 5.61 -8.65
C GLY A 40 -11.96 6.25 -9.86
N ILE A 41 -13.14 6.84 -9.64
CA ILE A 41 -13.89 7.52 -10.69
C ILE A 41 -13.13 8.76 -11.18
N LEU A 42 -12.73 9.66 -10.28
CA LEU A 42 -12.03 10.89 -10.66
C LEU A 42 -10.69 10.61 -11.34
N PHE A 43 -9.98 9.57 -10.88
CA PHE A 43 -8.72 9.13 -11.46
C PHE A 43 -8.90 8.61 -12.89
N ALA A 44 -9.91 7.78 -13.11
CA ALA A 44 -10.25 7.26 -14.44
C ALA A 44 -10.63 8.39 -15.41
N LEU A 45 -11.43 9.35 -14.95
CA LEU A 45 -11.81 10.51 -15.76
C LEU A 45 -10.62 11.39 -16.13
N LYS A 46 -9.64 11.53 -15.23
CA LYS A 46 -8.51 12.43 -15.43
C LYS A 46 -7.39 11.81 -16.26
N THR A 47 -7.12 10.51 -16.08
CA THR A 47 -5.97 9.84 -16.69
C THR A 47 -6.33 8.95 -17.87
N ASN A 48 -7.62 8.70 -18.11
CA ASN A 48 -8.11 7.60 -18.96
C ASN A 48 -7.54 6.22 -18.55
N GLY A 49 -7.13 6.07 -17.29
CA GLY A 49 -6.52 4.87 -16.73
C GLY A 49 -7.20 4.40 -15.45
N TYR A 50 -7.17 3.09 -15.21
CA TYR A 50 -7.81 2.50 -14.03
C TYR A 50 -6.81 2.26 -12.90
N VAL A 51 -7.16 2.69 -11.68
CA VAL A 51 -6.47 2.36 -10.43
C VAL A 51 -7.52 1.93 -9.41
N ASN A 52 -7.31 0.77 -8.79
CA ASN A 52 -8.20 0.26 -7.76
C ASN A 52 -7.79 0.78 -6.37
N PHE A 53 -8.43 1.84 -5.89
CA PHE A 53 -8.17 2.38 -4.55
C PHE A 53 -8.74 1.53 -3.41
N LYS A 54 -9.42 0.40 -3.69
CA LYS A 54 -9.94 -0.50 -2.65
C LYS A 54 -8.90 -1.49 -2.12
N THR A 55 -7.72 -1.57 -2.73
CA THR A 55 -6.61 -2.40 -2.27
C THR A 55 -5.77 -1.63 -1.24
N ASP A 56 -5.11 -2.33 -0.33
CA ASP A 56 -4.30 -1.70 0.73
C ASP A 56 -3.13 -0.86 0.19
N LEU A 57 -2.53 -1.32 -0.91
CA LEU A 57 -1.43 -0.67 -1.60
C LEU A 57 -1.78 -0.47 -3.07
N ILE A 58 -1.34 0.66 -3.64
CA ILE A 58 -1.39 0.94 -5.08
C ILE A 58 -0.01 1.41 -5.55
N GLN A 59 0.31 1.11 -6.81
CA GLN A 59 1.52 1.59 -7.47
C GLN A 59 1.15 2.60 -8.54
N LEU A 60 1.83 3.75 -8.54
CA LEU A 60 1.63 4.83 -9.50
C LEU A 60 2.96 5.20 -10.14
N ASN A 61 2.94 5.52 -11.43
CA ASN A 61 4.05 6.22 -12.08
C ASN A 61 4.00 7.74 -11.80
N ASP A 62 4.99 8.49 -12.30
CA ASP A 62 5.07 9.95 -12.13
C ASP A 62 3.78 10.68 -12.55
N ALA A 63 3.28 10.41 -13.76
CA ALA A 63 2.09 11.09 -14.31
C ALA A 63 0.83 10.77 -13.48
N GLN A 64 0.70 9.52 -13.04
CA GLN A 64 -0.38 9.05 -12.18
C GLN A 64 -0.31 9.69 -10.78
N LEU A 65 0.90 9.85 -10.21
CA LEU A 65 1.09 10.52 -8.94
C LEU A 65 0.71 12.01 -9.03
N ILE A 66 1.08 12.68 -10.12
CA ILE A 66 0.69 14.07 -10.39
C ILE A 66 -0.84 14.17 -10.48
N ALA A 67 -1.48 13.29 -11.25
CA ALA A 67 -2.93 13.26 -11.38
C ALA A 67 -3.64 13.04 -10.03
N LEU A 68 -3.12 12.15 -9.19
CA LEU A 68 -3.65 11.93 -7.85
C LEU A 68 -3.56 13.21 -7.00
N ARG A 69 -2.42 13.91 -7.00
CA ARG A 69 -2.24 15.17 -6.25
C ARG A 69 -3.26 16.22 -6.66
N GLU A 70 -3.46 16.41 -7.96
CA GLU A 70 -4.43 17.36 -8.49
C GLU A 70 -5.87 17.00 -8.11
N ILE A 71 -6.24 15.71 -8.11
CA ILE A 71 -7.58 15.25 -7.69
C ILE A 71 -7.82 15.57 -6.22
N LEU A 72 -6.82 15.34 -5.37
CA LEU A 72 -6.93 15.59 -3.93
C LEU A 72 -7.12 17.09 -3.65
N ASP A 73 -6.33 17.94 -4.30
CA ASP A 73 -6.45 19.39 -4.20
C ASP A 73 -7.85 19.88 -4.64
N GLN A 74 -8.27 19.49 -5.85
CA GLN A 74 -9.51 19.99 -6.46
C GLN A 74 -10.79 19.46 -5.81
N HIS A 75 -10.81 18.20 -5.38
CA HIS A 75 -12.07 17.52 -5.01
C HIS A 75 -12.19 17.12 -3.54
N PHE A 76 -11.10 17.20 -2.79
CA PHE A 76 -11.09 16.92 -1.36
C PHE A 76 -10.72 18.15 -0.52
N ASP A 77 -10.50 19.32 -1.15
CA ASP A 77 -10.06 20.56 -0.50
C ASP A 77 -8.89 20.28 0.45
N ALA A 78 -8.06 19.36 -0.04
CA ALA A 78 -6.98 18.73 0.67
C ALA A 78 -5.69 19.35 0.13
N ASN A 79 -5.34 20.53 0.63
CA ASN A 79 -3.98 21.06 0.54
C ASN A 79 -3.02 20.25 1.45
N ILE A 80 -3.25 18.93 1.52
CA ILE A 80 -2.56 17.92 2.31
C ILE A 80 -1.26 17.51 1.57
N THR A 81 -0.83 18.30 0.59
CA THR A 81 0.34 18.01 -0.24
C THR A 81 1.59 17.77 0.59
N GLU A 82 1.78 18.45 1.72
CA GLU A 82 2.92 18.20 2.61
C GLU A 82 2.77 16.96 3.51
N GLN A 83 1.56 16.61 3.95
CA GLN A 83 1.32 15.46 4.84
C GLN A 83 1.10 14.14 4.09
N ILE A 84 0.72 14.19 2.80
CA ILE A 84 0.64 13.02 1.91
C ILE A 84 1.99 12.70 1.28
N ARG A 85 2.89 13.68 1.11
CA ARG A 85 4.27 13.43 0.64
C ARG A 85 5.01 12.42 1.54
N THR A 86 4.75 12.45 2.84
CA THR A 86 5.28 11.48 3.82
C THR A 86 4.59 10.11 3.80
N LEU A 87 3.43 9.98 3.14
CA LEU A 87 2.70 8.72 3.00
C LEU A 87 3.07 7.92 1.74
N VAL A 88 3.82 8.53 0.82
CA VAL A 88 4.38 7.85 -0.33
C VAL A 88 5.59 7.05 0.14
N ILE A 89 5.46 5.72 0.13
CA ILE A 89 6.61 4.83 0.31
C ILE A 89 7.29 4.80 -1.06
N THR A 90 8.31 5.64 -1.24
CA THR A 90 9.23 5.51 -2.38
C THR A 90 9.94 4.17 -2.24
N SER A 91 9.63 3.25 -3.14
CA SER A 91 10.48 2.09 -3.40
C SER A 91 11.85 2.64 -3.80
N GLU A 92 12.87 2.43 -2.97
CA GLU A 92 14.26 2.63 -3.35
C GLU A 92 14.51 1.90 -4.67
N THR A 93 15.21 2.57 -5.57
CA THR A 93 15.74 2.02 -6.82
C THR A 93 16.33 0.64 -6.55
N VAL A 94 15.76 -0.39 -7.17
CA VAL A 94 16.43 -1.69 -7.26
C VAL A 94 17.63 -1.47 -8.19
N THR A 95 18.78 -1.19 -7.59
CA THR A 95 20.05 -1.18 -8.31
C THR A 95 20.32 -2.61 -8.78
N THR A 96 19.96 -2.91 -10.03
CA THR A 96 20.47 -4.07 -10.75
C THR A 96 21.97 -3.88 -10.95
N ASN A 97 22.76 -4.43 -10.03
CA ASN A 97 24.20 -4.58 -10.20
C ASN A 97 24.47 -5.63 -11.28
N ASN A 98 24.55 -5.18 -12.53
CA ASN A 98 25.26 -5.92 -13.57
C ASN A 98 26.76 -5.63 -13.39
N SER A 99 27.50 -6.56 -12.80
CA SER A 99 28.94 -6.67 -13.01
C SER A 99 29.21 -8.05 -13.59
N GLY A 100 29.70 -8.07 -14.82
CA GLY A 100 30.09 -9.27 -15.54
C GLY A 100 31.27 -9.99 -14.87
N ASP A 101 31.22 -11.31 -15.02
CA ASP A 101 32.31 -12.27 -15.21
C ASP A 101 33.60 -12.11 -14.39
N THR A 102 33.83 -13.04 -13.46
CA THR A 102 34.94 -14.02 -13.58
C THR A 102 34.70 -15.22 -12.66
N GLU A 103 34.71 -16.43 -13.24
CA GLU A 103 34.73 -17.72 -12.54
C GLU A 103 36.06 -17.99 -11.83
N HIS A 104 36.02 -18.58 -10.63
CA HIS A 104 36.72 -19.82 -10.20
C HIS A 104 37.09 -19.85 -8.68
N ILE A 105 36.44 -20.81 -7.95
CA ILE A 105 36.95 -21.84 -6.99
C ILE A 105 38.01 -21.34 -5.94
N ILE A 106 37.93 -21.54 -4.61
CA ILE A 106 37.90 -22.82 -3.85
C ILE A 106 37.45 -22.65 -2.37
N SER A 107 36.62 -23.62 -1.96
CA SER A 107 36.21 -24.17 -0.66
C SER A 107 37.02 -23.93 0.63
N ALA A 108 36.29 -23.90 1.77
CA ALA A 108 36.42 -24.93 2.85
C ALA A 108 35.34 -24.82 3.96
N ASN A 109 34.49 -25.86 4.04
CA ASN A 109 33.95 -26.58 5.21
C ASN A 109 33.85 -25.88 6.58
N SER A 110 32.66 -25.88 7.21
CA SER A 110 32.15 -27.04 7.98
C SER A 110 30.89 -26.69 8.79
N GLU A 111 30.08 -27.72 9.02
CA GLU A 111 28.79 -27.75 9.70
C GLU A 111 28.83 -27.30 11.18
N LYS A 112 27.77 -26.61 11.66
CA LYS A 112 26.96 -27.03 12.83
C LYS A 112 25.83 -26.05 13.20
N LYS A 113 24.60 -26.57 13.00
CA LYS A 113 23.41 -26.59 13.88
C LYS A 113 22.78 -25.32 14.50
N SER A 114 21.44 -25.38 14.44
CA SER A 114 20.39 -24.73 15.25
C SER A 114 20.11 -23.26 14.91
N GLY A 115 18.89 -22.81 14.61
CA GLY A 115 17.57 -23.43 14.59
C GLY A 115 16.56 -22.30 14.82
N LEU A 116 15.67 -22.03 13.86
CA LEU A 116 14.50 -21.16 14.04
C LEU A 116 13.66 -21.16 12.75
N LEU A 117 13.07 -22.31 12.41
CA LEU A 117 11.97 -22.37 11.45
C LEU A 117 10.81 -23.14 12.09
N GLY A 118 10.12 -22.44 13.00
CA GLY A 118 8.81 -22.84 13.49
C GLY A 118 7.79 -22.69 12.36
N LYS A 119 7.56 -23.80 11.65
CA LYS A 119 6.47 -23.99 10.69
C LYS A 119 5.13 -23.88 11.43
N ILE A 120 4.45 -22.74 11.34
CA ILE A 120 3.05 -22.61 11.79
C ILE A 120 2.16 -23.25 10.71
N LYS A 121 1.86 -24.55 10.88
CA LYS A 121 0.74 -25.21 10.20
C LYS A 121 -0.50 -25.09 11.09
N GLY A 122 -1.53 -24.47 10.55
CA GLY A 122 -2.84 -24.37 11.19
C GLY A 122 -3.51 -25.72 11.38
N PHE A 123 -4.32 -25.79 12.45
CA PHE A 123 -5.50 -26.64 12.54
C PHE A 123 -6.53 -25.90 13.38
N PHE A 124 -7.57 -25.37 12.72
CA PHE A 124 -8.78 -24.93 13.38
C PHE A 124 -9.51 -26.16 13.95
N ARG A 125 -9.57 -26.28 15.27
CA ARG A 125 -10.43 -27.25 15.95
C ARG A 125 -11.74 -26.56 16.30
N ASN A 126 -12.80 -27.03 15.66
CA ASN A 126 -14.15 -26.52 15.77
C ASN A 126 -14.89 -27.17 16.97
N LYS A 127 -15.94 -26.47 17.43
CA LYS A 127 -17.04 -26.85 18.35
C LYS A 127 -16.86 -26.56 19.85
N SER A 128 -17.33 -25.37 20.26
CA SER A 128 -17.94 -25.17 21.58
C SER A 128 -19.47 -25.30 21.46
N ARG A 129 -19.99 -26.19 22.31
CA ARG A 129 -21.35 -26.67 22.43
C ARG A 129 -22.25 -25.54 22.95
N VAL A 130 -23.21 -25.09 22.14
CA VAL A 130 -24.26 -24.19 22.60
C VAL A 130 -25.27 -24.99 23.43
N GLN A 131 -25.63 -24.35 24.52
CA GLN A 131 -26.47 -24.78 25.62
C GLN A 131 -27.94 -24.75 25.19
N GLU A 132 -28.61 -25.88 25.18
CA GLU A 132 -30.08 -25.93 25.05
C GLU A 132 -30.67 -26.09 26.45
N ARG A 133 -31.25 -24.99 26.95
CA ARG A 133 -32.28 -25.04 28.00
C ARG A 133 -33.58 -25.37 27.29
N HIS A 134 -34.30 -26.37 27.78
CA HIS A 134 -35.76 -26.40 27.64
C HIS A 134 -36.38 -26.92 28.93
N VAL A 135 -37.50 -26.26 29.23
CA VAL A 135 -38.44 -26.38 30.34
C VAL A 135 -39.00 -27.79 30.46
#